data_AF-X1EA87-F1
#
_entry.id   AF-X1EA87-F1
#
_cell.length_a   1.000
_cell.length_b   1.000
_cell.length_c   1.000
_cell.angle_alpha   90.00
_cell.angle_beta   90.00
_cell.angle_gamma   90.00
#
_symmetry.space_group_name_H-M   'P 1'
#
loop_
_entity.id
_entity.type
_entity.pdbx_description
1 polymer ?
#
loop_
_entity_poly.entity_id
_entity_poly.type
_entity_poly.pdbx_seq_one_letter_code
_entity_poly.pdbx_strand_id
1 'polypeptide(L)'
;MEYQFLKGGFWRYFLVKYPESNNMHKKMLYVREKLIQVEERLNKLQDEDIISKAKQKTEEAWDEIYKAQCNDCYWHGLFGGVYLQFLRFSVYTHLINAERIIDELNSLAFPIQKSYRTFIPLDFNKDSKMDILIESDILNVYINPSDGGTIFELDYKPKFYNLLNTLTRWPEAYHESEK
;
A
#
# COMPACT_ATOMS: atom_id res chain seq x y z
N MET A 1 -41.52 -16.57 -2.46
CA MET A 1 -40.63 -16.14 -1.35
C MET A 1 -39.40 -17.05 -1.36
N GLU A 2 -38.66 -17.12 -2.48
CA GLU A 2 -37.66 -18.19 -2.71
C GLU A 2 -36.20 -17.73 -2.52
N TYR A 3 -35.95 -16.43 -2.35
CA TYR A 3 -34.60 -15.88 -2.24
C TYR A 3 -34.17 -15.50 -0.82
N GLN A 4 -35.04 -15.68 0.19
CA GLN A 4 -34.77 -15.24 1.57
C GLN A 4 -33.59 -15.98 2.24
N PHE A 5 -33.25 -17.17 1.73
CA PHE A 5 -32.14 -18.00 2.24
C PHE A 5 -30.96 -18.11 1.27
N LEU A 6 -30.97 -17.39 0.14
CA LEU A 6 -29.82 -17.33 -0.76
C LEU A 6 -28.66 -16.61 -0.05
N LYS A 7 -27.48 -17.23 -0.05
CA LYS A 7 -26.25 -16.65 0.53
C LYS A 7 -25.16 -16.54 -0.53
N GLY A 8 -24.32 -15.53 -0.41
CA GLY A 8 -23.17 -15.29 -1.29
C GLY A 8 -21.90 -14.99 -0.51
N GLY A 9 -20.83 -14.67 -1.24
CA GLY A 9 -19.57 -14.22 -0.66
C GLY A 9 -19.65 -12.79 -0.11
N PHE A 10 -18.72 -12.46 0.78
CA PHE A 10 -18.52 -11.10 1.26
C PHE A 10 -17.36 -10.44 0.51
N TRP A 11 -17.48 -9.16 0.13
CA TRP A 11 -16.49 -8.48 -0.71
C TRP A 11 -15.06 -8.55 -0.15
N ARG A 12 -14.88 -8.47 1.17
CA ARG A 12 -13.54 -8.55 1.80
C ARG A 12 -12.85 -9.89 1.56
N TYR A 13 -13.56 -10.93 1.12
CA TYR A 13 -12.92 -12.18 0.69
C TYR A 13 -12.04 -12.01 -0.55
N PHE A 14 -12.17 -10.92 -1.31
CA PHE A 14 -11.19 -10.62 -2.37
C PHE A 14 -9.78 -10.36 -1.84
N LEU A 15 -9.65 -9.87 -0.59
CA LEU A 15 -8.36 -9.74 0.09
C LEU A 15 -7.80 -11.10 0.57
N VAL A 16 -8.59 -12.17 0.52
CA VAL A 16 -8.13 -13.54 0.77
C VAL A 16 -7.87 -14.24 -0.56
N LYS A 17 -8.76 -14.05 -1.53
CA LYS A 17 -8.68 -14.66 -2.86
C LYS A 17 -7.46 -14.18 -3.65
N TYR A 18 -7.12 -12.90 -3.56
CA TYR A 18 -6.00 -12.30 -4.29
C TYR A 18 -4.98 -11.71 -3.31
N PRO A 19 -3.87 -12.42 -3.03
CA PRO A 19 -2.79 -11.91 -2.19
C PRO A 19 -2.26 -10.54 -2.65
N GLU A 20 -2.24 -10.28 -3.96
CA GLU A 20 -1.79 -9.01 -4.54
C GLU A 20 -2.75 -7.84 -4.19
N SER A 21 -4.05 -8.12 -4.10
CA SER A 21 -5.04 -7.14 -3.60
C SER A 21 -4.86 -6.88 -2.10
N ASN A 22 -4.64 -7.94 -1.32
CA ASN A 22 -4.35 -7.79 0.10
C ASN A 22 -3.10 -6.95 0.33
N ASN A 23 -2.04 -7.20 -0.44
CA ASN A 23 -0.78 -6.48 -0.38
C ASN A 23 -0.98 -4.98 -0.60
N MET A 24 -1.62 -4.59 -1.72
CA MET A 24 -1.97 -3.19 -2.01
C MET A 24 -2.81 -2.56 -0.88
N HIS A 25 -3.81 -3.29 -0.38
CA HIS A 25 -4.69 -2.78 0.66
C HIS A 25 -3.96 -2.57 1.99
N LYS A 26 -3.07 -3.50 2.39
CA LYS A 26 -2.28 -3.39 3.62
C LYS A 26 -1.20 -2.33 3.48
N LYS A 27 -0.62 -2.14 2.29
CA LYS A 27 0.25 -1.00 1.98
C LYS A 27 -0.50 0.32 2.17
N MET A 28 -1.71 0.44 1.64
CA MET A 28 -2.54 1.64 1.80
C MET A 28 -2.77 1.96 3.28
N LEU A 29 -3.15 0.96 4.09
CA LEU A 29 -3.31 1.16 5.53
C LEU A 29 -1.99 1.56 6.20
N TYR A 30 -0.89 0.91 5.85
CA TYR A 30 0.42 1.18 6.42
C TYR A 30 0.89 2.62 6.14
N VAL A 31 0.78 3.07 4.89
CA VAL A 31 1.14 4.46 4.49
C VAL A 31 0.22 5.48 5.17
N ARG A 32 -1.07 5.16 5.30
CA ARG A 32 -2.02 5.98 6.06
C ARG A 32 -1.62 6.14 7.52
N GLU A 33 -1.27 5.04 8.21
CA GLU A 33 -0.82 5.10 9.60
C GLU A 33 0.50 5.87 9.76
N LYS A 34 1.42 5.76 8.79
CA LYS A 34 2.64 6.59 8.76
C LYS A 34 2.31 8.08 8.72
N LEU A 35 1.38 8.50 7.87
CA LEU A 35 1.00 9.91 7.76
C LEU A 35 0.38 10.42 9.07
N ILE A 36 -0.52 9.65 9.68
CA ILE A 36 -1.15 10.00 10.97
C ILE A 36 -0.08 10.22 12.06
N GLN A 37 0.89 9.31 12.16
CA GLN A 37 1.98 9.44 13.14
C GLN A 37 2.85 10.68 12.90
N VAL A 38 3.05 11.07 11.64
CA VAL A 38 3.80 12.27 11.29
C VAL A 38 3.01 13.53 11.62
N GLU A 39 1.72 13.57 11.34
CA GLU A 39 0.83 14.67 11.75
C GLU A 39 0.81 14.88 13.26
N GLU A 40 0.69 13.81 14.04
CA GLU A 40 0.75 13.87 15.51
C GLU A 40 2.05 14.48 16.03
N ARG A 41 3.17 14.25 15.33
CA ARG A 41 4.47 14.85 15.65
C ARG A 41 4.53 16.32 15.23
N LEU A 42 4.04 16.64 14.03
CA LEU A 42 3.99 18.00 13.50
C LEU A 42 3.17 18.93 14.38
N ASN A 43 2.04 18.45 14.93
CA ASN A 43 1.18 19.22 15.84
C ASN A 43 1.87 19.64 17.16
N LYS A 44 3.04 19.07 17.47
CA LYS A 44 3.84 19.43 18.66
C LYS A 44 4.89 20.50 18.37
N LEU A 45 5.11 20.85 17.11
CA LEU A 45 6.05 21.89 16.72
C LEU A 45 5.47 23.28 17.04
N GLN A 46 6.37 24.24 17.26
CA GLN A 46 6.01 25.63 17.57
C GLN A 46 6.43 26.61 16.45
N ASP A 47 7.16 26.14 15.45
CA ASP A 47 7.65 26.97 14.34
C ASP A 47 6.54 27.15 13.29
N GLU A 48 6.01 28.38 13.18
CA GLU A 48 4.88 28.71 12.30
C GLU A 48 5.19 28.50 10.80
N ASP A 49 6.43 28.71 10.36
CA ASP A 49 6.83 28.52 8.96
C ASP A 49 6.85 27.03 8.60
N ILE A 50 7.41 26.21 9.49
CA ILE A 50 7.41 24.75 9.32
C ILE A 50 5.99 24.20 9.34
N ILE A 51 5.14 24.67 10.26
CA ILE A 51 3.74 24.24 10.37
C ILE A 51 2.96 24.55 9.09
N SER A 52 3.12 25.76 8.53
CA SER A 52 2.43 26.16 7.29
C SER A 52 2.81 25.26 6.11
N LYS A 53 4.11 25.02 5.91
CA LYS A 53 4.62 24.12 4.84
C LYS A 53 4.20 22.67 5.04
N ALA A 54 4.24 22.20 6.28
CA ALA A 54 3.86 20.84 6.63
C ALA A 54 2.36 20.61 6.39
N LYS A 55 1.49 21.58 6.72
CA LYS A 55 0.05 21.47 6.47
C LYS A 55 -0.26 21.21 4.99
N GLN A 56 0.31 22.00 4.08
CA GLN A 56 0.10 21.82 2.64
C GLN A 56 0.54 20.42 2.20
N LYS A 57 1.73 19.99 2.60
CA LYS A 57 2.27 18.66 2.26
C LYS A 57 1.44 17.52 2.84
N THR A 58 0.91 17.68 4.05
CA THR A 58 0.00 16.71 4.66
C THR A 58 -1.27 16.55 3.83
N GLU A 59 -1.87 17.65 3.37
CA GLU A 59 -3.05 17.62 2.48
C GLU A 59 -2.72 16.91 1.15
N GLU A 60 -1.57 17.21 0.55
CA GLU A 60 -1.07 16.52 -0.67
C GLU A 60 -0.88 15.02 -0.44
N ALA A 61 -0.33 14.60 0.71
CA ALA A 61 -0.14 13.19 1.05
C ALA A 61 -1.48 12.44 1.23
N TRP A 62 -2.46 13.08 1.87
CA TRP A 62 -3.82 12.52 1.98
C TRP A 62 -4.49 12.36 0.63
N ASP A 63 -4.39 13.35 -0.26
CA ASP A 63 -4.93 13.27 -1.61
C ASP A 63 -4.37 12.07 -2.38
N GLU A 64 -3.08 11.80 -2.28
CA GLU A 64 -2.47 10.61 -2.87
C GLU A 64 -3.02 9.31 -2.25
N ILE A 65 -3.14 9.24 -0.92
CA ILE A 65 -3.75 8.07 -0.26
C ILE A 65 -5.19 7.85 -0.72
N TYR A 66 -5.99 8.91 -0.86
CA TYR A 66 -7.38 8.80 -1.33
C TYR A 66 -7.47 8.33 -2.77
N LYS A 67 -6.59 8.80 -3.66
CA LYS A 67 -6.52 8.29 -5.04
C LYS A 67 -6.21 6.78 -5.08
N ALA A 68 -5.38 6.30 -4.17
CA ALA A 68 -5.05 4.87 -4.03
C ALA A 68 -6.22 4.01 -3.50
N GLN A 69 -7.29 4.60 -2.98
CA GLN A 69 -8.46 3.88 -2.43
C GLN A 69 -9.55 3.58 -3.48
N CYS A 70 -9.30 3.86 -4.76
CA CYS A 70 -10.21 3.50 -5.84
C CYS A 70 -10.49 1.99 -5.84
N ASN A 71 -11.72 1.59 -5.52
CA ASN A 71 -12.08 0.19 -5.24
C ASN A 71 -11.75 -0.80 -6.37
N ASP A 72 -11.84 -0.38 -7.65
CA ASP A 72 -11.80 -1.23 -8.83
C ASP A 72 -10.56 -2.13 -8.91
N CYS A 73 -9.42 -1.64 -8.42
CA CYS A 73 -8.16 -2.37 -8.41
C CYS A 73 -8.06 -3.47 -7.35
N TYR A 74 -8.96 -3.50 -6.36
CA TYR A 74 -8.88 -4.41 -5.20
C TYR A 74 -9.71 -5.69 -5.36
N TRP A 75 -10.43 -5.86 -6.46
CA TRP A 75 -11.27 -7.04 -6.66
C TRP A 75 -11.46 -7.35 -8.13
N HIS A 76 -12.06 -8.51 -8.41
CA HIS A 76 -12.44 -8.88 -9.77
C HIS A 76 -13.79 -9.57 -9.77
N GLY A 77 -14.65 -9.18 -10.71
CA GLY A 77 -15.98 -9.73 -10.93
C GLY A 77 -16.23 -9.84 -12.43
N LEU A 78 -17.23 -9.13 -12.95
CA LEU A 78 -17.48 -9.09 -14.40
C LEU A 78 -16.41 -8.27 -15.16
N PHE A 79 -15.84 -7.25 -14.51
CA PHE A 79 -14.84 -6.37 -15.09
C PHE A 79 -13.42 -6.76 -14.64
N GLY A 80 -12.41 -6.38 -15.42
CA GLY A 80 -11.02 -6.81 -15.20
C GLY A 80 -10.49 -6.51 -13.79
N GLY A 81 -10.76 -5.33 -13.24
CA GLY A 81 -10.43 -4.99 -11.84
C GLY A 81 -8.96 -5.26 -11.48
N VAL A 82 -8.70 -6.06 -10.44
CA VAL A 82 -7.35 -6.47 -10.00
C VAL A 82 -6.55 -7.14 -11.11
N TYR A 83 -7.14 -7.67 -12.19
CA TYR A 83 -6.38 -8.20 -13.32
C TYR A 83 -5.76 -7.10 -14.19
N LEU A 84 -6.35 -5.89 -14.24
CA LEU A 84 -5.88 -4.80 -15.08
C LEU A 84 -4.64 -4.14 -14.46
N GLN A 85 -3.49 -4.35 -15.09
CA GLN A 85 -2.20 -3.93 -14.57
C GLN A 85 -2.09 -2.43 -14.34
N PHE A 86 -2.66 -1.60 -15.22
CA PHE A 86 -2.64 -0.14 -15.09
C PHE A 86 -3.42 0.36 -13.87
N LEU A 87 -4.49 -0.35 -13.45
CA LEU A 87 -5.23 -0.01 -12.23
C LEU A 87 -4.37 -0.26 -11.00
N ARG A 88 -3.70 -1.42 -10.93
CA ARG A 88 -2.76 -1.73 -9.83
C ARG A 88 -1.57 -0.75 -9.81
N PHE A 89 -1.03 -0.39 -10.98
CA PHE A 89 0.03 0.61 -11.05
C PHE A 89 -0.38 1.96 -10.48
N SER A 90 -1.63 2.38 -10.73
CA SER A 90 -2.15 3.63 -10.17
C SER A 90 -2.10 3.62 -8.64
N VAL A 91 -2.53 2.51 -8.01
CA VAL A 91 -2.46 2.35 -6.55
C VAL A 91 -1.04 2.52 -6.03
N TYR A 92 -0.10 1.74 -6.55
CA TYR A 92 1.30 1.80 -6.10
C TYR A 92 1.90 3.19 -6.36
N THR A 93 1.62 3.80 -7.51
CA THR A 93 2.10 5.15 -7.85
C THR A 93 1.71 6.16 -6.79
N HIS A 94 0.43 6.17 -6.42
CA HIS A 94 -0.09 7.11 -5.43
C HIS A 94 0.41 6.80 -4.01
N LEU A 95 0.48 5.52 -3.62
CA LEU A 95 1.01 5.15 -2.30
C LEU A 95 2.50 5.50 -2.15
N ILE A 96 3.33 5.19 -3.16
CA ILE A 96 4.76 5.50 -3.13
C ILE A 96 4.99 7.02 -3.17
N ASN A 97 4.15 7.76 -3.90
CA ASN A 97 4.22 9.22 -3.89
C ASN A 97 3.84 9.81 -2.52
N ALA A 98 2.81 9.27 -1.86
CA ALA A 98 2.47 9.64 -0.48
C ALA A 98 3.64 9.36 0.49
N GLU A 99 4.32 8.21 0.35
CA GLU A 99 5.52 7.90 1.15
C GLU A 99 6.66 8.88 0.94
N ARG A 100 6.90 9.33 -0.31
CA ARG A 100 7.90 10.38 -0.58
C ARG A 100 7.52 11.70 0.11
N ILE A 101 6.25 12.09 0.08
CA ILE A 101 5.79 13.31 0.77
C ILE A 101 5.95 13.16 2.30
N ILE A 102 5.68 11.96 2.84
CA ILE A 102 5.93 11.63 4.25
C ILE A 102 7.42 11.75 4.60
N ASP A 103 8.33 11.32 3.72
CA ASP A 103 9.78 11.49 3.91
C ASP A 103 10.17 12.98 3.94
N GLU A 104 9.57 13.81 3.09
CA GLU A 104 9.76 15.26 3.08
C GLU A 104 9.24 15.93 4.36
N LEU A 105 8.05 15.52 4.83
CA LEU A 105 7.47 16.01 6.10
C LEU A 105 8.38 15.67 7.28
N ASN A 106 8.89 14.43 7.34
CA ASN A 106 9.85 14.04 8.37
C ASN A 106 11.14 14.86 8.27
N SER A 107 11.63 15.13 7.07
CA SER A 107 12.85 15.94 6.86
C SER A 107 12.67 17.40 7.29
N LEU A 108 11.47 17.96 7.09
CA LEU A 108 11.12 19.31 7.57
C LEU A 108 11.07 19.39 9.09
N ALA A 109 10.48 18.38 9.74
CA ALA A 109 10.27 18.36 11.19
C ALA A 109 11.51 17.90 11.98
N PHE A 110 12.30 16.99 11.40
CA PHE A 110 13.40 16.30 12.05
C PHE A 110 14.58 16.18 11.05
N PRO A 111 15.36 17.25 10.85
CA PRO A 111 16.47 17.24 9.90
C PRO A 111 17.55 16.23 10.36
N ILE A 112 17.42 15.00 9.88
CA ILE A 112 18.41 13.93 9.99
C ILE A 112 18.99 13.69 8.58
N GLN A 113 20.14 12.99 8.54
CA GLN A 113 21.00 12.71 7.37
C GLN A 113 20.28 12.57 6.02
N LYS A 114 20.97 13.01 4.95
CA LYS A 114 20.52 12.95 3.54
C LYS A 114 19.99 11.58 3.05
N SER A 115 20.31 10.49 3.74
CA SER A 115 19.85 9.14 3.43
C SER A 115 19.51 8.42 4.72
N TYR A 116 18.49 7.58 4.68
CA TYR A 116 18.04 6.79 5.83
C TYR A 116 17.85 5.33 5.42
N ARG A 117 17.94 4.44 6.40
CA ARG A 117 17.55 3.03 6.28
C ARG A 117 16.89 2.58 7.57
N THR A 118 15.67 2.06 7.46
CA THR A 118 14.89 1.57 8.60
C THR A 118 14.53 0.11 8.36
N PHE A 119 14.57 -0.70 9.42
CA PHE A 119 14.15 -2.10 9.42
C PHE A 119 12.94 -2.24 10.34
N ILE A 120 11.82 -2.69 9.82
CA ILE A 120 10.53 -2.68 10.51
C ILE A 120 9.95 -4.10 10.48
N PRO A 121 10.10 -4.86 11.58
CA PRO A 121 9.39 -6.12 11.76
C PRO A 121 7.90 -5.84 11.96
N LEU A 122 7.04 -6.37 11.10
CA LEU A 122 5.58 -6.20 11.16
C LEU A 122 4.87 -7.37 10.50
N ASP A 123 3.79 -7.87 11.10
CA ASP A 123 2.81 -8.69 10.36
C ASP A 123 2.07 -7.78 9.37
N PHE A 124 2.55 -7.72 8.13
CA PHE A 124 2.10 -6.76 7.15
C PHE A 124 0.77 -7.21 6.51
N ASN A 125 0.73 -8.47 6.05
CA ASN A 125 -0.41 -9.02 5.34
C ASN A 125 -1.56 -9.50 6.26
N LYS A 126 -1.33 -9.56 7.58
CA LYS A 126 -2.26 -10.02 8.64
C LYS A 126 -2.49 -11.53 8.64
N ASP A 127 -1.44 -12.30 8.37
CA ASP A 127 -1.45 -13.77 8.39
C ASP A 127 -0.85 -14.37 9.68
N SER A 128 -0.57 -13.52 10.70
CA SER A 128 0.07 -13.88 11.97
C SER A 128 1.54 -14.30 11.86
N LYS A 129 2.20 -14.01 10.74
CA LYS A 129 3.66 -14.17 10.57
C LYS A 129 4.29 -12.79 10.43
N MET A 130 5.53 -12.66 10.89
CA MET A 130 6.26 -11.41 10.81
C MET A 130 6.94 -11.27 9.46
N ASP A 131 6.72 -10.14 8.79
CA ASP A 131 7.48 -9.67 7.64
C ASP A 131 8.57 -8.69 8.08
N ILE A 132 9.54 -8.43 7.20
CA ILE A 132 10.57 -7.40 7.40
C ILE A 132 10.43 -6.37 6.28
N LEU A 133 10.06 -5.15 6.65
CA LEU A 133 10.08 -4.00 5.77
C LEU A 133 11.42 -3.27 5.91
N ILE A 134 12.09 -3.05 4.79
CA ILE A 134 13.30 -2.24 4.69
C ILE A 134 12.95 -0.99 3.91
N GLU A 135 12.98 0.17 4.57
CA GLU A 135 12.64 1.45 3.95
C GLU A 135 13.86 2.34 3.86
N SER A 136 13.98 3.08 2.76
CA SER A 136 15.06 4.05 2.53
C SER A 136 14.59 5.23 1.70
N ASP A 137 15.47 6.19 1.44
CA ASP A 137 15.21 7.34 0.57
C ASP A 137 15.00 6.94 -0.91
N ILE A 138 15.40 5.73 -1.32
CA ILE A 138 15.36 5.28 -2.73
C ILE A 138 14.42 4.08 -2.92
N LEU A 139 14.48 3.10 -2.02
CA LEU A 139 13.77 1.82 -2.13
C LEU A 139 12.96 1.51 -0.88
N ASN A 140 11.81 0.88 -1.08
CA ASN A 140 11.17 0.06 -0.04
C ASN A 140 11.22 -1.41 -0.48
N VAL A 141 11.62 -2.31 0.42
CA VAL A 141 11.74 -3.75 0.18
C VAL A 141 10.98 -4.49 1.26
N TYR A 142 10.05 -5.37 0.87
CA TYR A 142 9.19 -6.10 1.79
C TYR A 142 9.51 -7.59 1.64
N ILE A 143 9.95 -8.20 2.74
CA ILE A 143 10.48 -9.56 2.77
C ILE A 143 9.59 -10.41 3.67
N ASN A 144 9.23 -11.61 3.21
CA ASN A 144 8.55 -12.63 4.01
C ASN A 144 9.55 -13.75 4.38
N PRO A 145 10.12 -13.75 5.60
CA PRO A 145 11.04 -14.80 6.04
C PRO A 145 10.40 -16.19 6.13
N SER A 146 9.09 -16.26 6.35
CA SER A 146 8.35 -17.53 6.49
C SER A 146 8.10 -18.22 5.15
N ASP A 147 8.29 -17.51 4.04
CA ASP A 147 8.22 -18.00 2.67
C ASP A 147 9.62 -17.96 2.02
N GLY A 148 10.60 -18.64 2.62
CA GLY A 148 11.95 -18.76 2.05
C GLY A 148 12.73 -17.45 1.87
N GLY A 149 12.28 -16.34 2.48
CA GLY A 149 12.87 -15.02 2.27
C GLY A 149 12.43 -14.32 0.99
N THR A 150 11.24 -14.64 0.47
CA THR A 150 10.65 -13.99 -0.70
C THR A 150 10.57 -12.48 -0.52
N ILE A 151 11.05 -11.72 -1.51
CA ILE A 151 10.74 -10.29 -1.66
C ILE A 151 9.40 -10.20 -2.37
N PHE A 152 8.35 -9.80 -1.66
CA PHE A 152 6.99 -9.73 -2.21
C PHE A 152 6.60 -8.32 -2.67
N GLU A 153 7.35 -7.30 -2.27
CA GLU A 153 7.17 -5.93 -2.72
C GLU A 153 8.53 -5.22 -2.85
N LEU A 154 8.72 -4.49 -3.97
CA LEU A 154 9.91 -3.69 -4.22
C LEU A 154 9.51 -2.39 -4.90
N ASP A 155 9.56 -1.30 -4.15
CA ASP A 155 9.23 0.02 -4.65
C ASP A 155 10.48 0.81 -4.99
N TYR A 156 10.44 1.50 -6.12
CA TYR A 156 11.42 2.49 -6.52
C TYR A 156 10.81 3.90 -6.40
N LYS A 157 11.12 4.57 -5.28
CA LYS A 157 10.57 5.88 -4.93
C LYS A 157 10.82 6.97 -5.98
N PRO A 158 12.03 7.09 -6.61
CA PRO A 158 12.28 8.12 -7.61
C PRO A 158 11.39 8.07 -8.87
N LYS A 159 10.68 6.96 -9.10
CA LYS A 159 9.74 6.81 -10.22
C LYS A 159 8.35 6.38 -9.80
N PHE A 160 8.06 6.36 -8.49
CA PHE A 160 6.76 5.94 -7.96
C PHE A 160 6.32 4.57 -8.49
N TYR A 161 7.26 3.63 -8.60
CA TYR A 161 7.03 2.40 -9.34
C TYR A 161 7.29 1.17 -8.50
N ASN A 162 6.32 0.26 -8.44
CA ASN A 162 6.49 -1.04 -7.83
C ASN A 162 6.99 -2.05 -8.89
N LEU A 163 8.23 -2.51 -8.71
CA LEU A 163 8.94 -3.39 -9.65
C LEU A 163 8.39 -4.83 -9.66
N LEU A 164 7.63 -5.21 -8.63
CA LEU A 164 7.06 -6.55 -8.46
C LEU A 164 5.54 -6.57 -8.64
N ASN A 165 4.94 -5.52 -9.23
CA ASN A 165 3.50 -5.40 -9.48
C ASN A 165 3.06 -6.35 -10.62
N THR A 166 3.13 -7.62 -10.30
CA THR A 166 2.73 -8.76 -11.11
C THR A 166 1.45 -9.36 -10.54
N LEU A 167 0.90 -10.36 -11.21
CA LEU A 167 -0.24 -11.12 -10.71
C LEU A 167 0.00 -12.60 -10.97
N THR A 168 -0.22 -13.41 -9.96
CA THR A 168 -0.18 -14.86 -10.07
C THR A 168 -1.29 -15.35 -10.99
N ARG A 169 -1.06 -16.48 -11.68
CA ARG A 169 -2.10 -17.12 -12.49
C ARG A 169 -3.05 -17.87 -11.56
N TRP A 170 -4.28 -17.37 -11.42
CA TRP A 170 -5.32 -18.00 -10.62
C TRP A 170 -6.36 -18.68 -11.51
N PRO A 171 -6.84 -19.89 -11.16
CA PRO A 171 -8.05 -20.43 -11.78
C PRO A 171 -9.27 -19.62 -11.33
N GLU A 172 -10.15 -19.31 -12.27
CA GLU A 172 -11.40 -18.58 -12.02
C GLU A 172 -12.60 -19.49 -12.26
N ALA A 173 -13.69 -19.27 -11.53
CA ALA A 173 -14.87 -20.13 -11.57
C ALA A 173 -15.54 -20.18 -12.96
N TYR A 174 -15.30 -19.17 -13.80
CA TYR A 174 -15.80 -19.09 -15.17
C TYR A 174 -14.81 -19.63 -16.22
N HIS A 175 -13.62 -20.10 -15.83
CA HIS A 175 -12.74 -20.82 -16.75
C HIS A 175 -13.33 -22.21 -17.01
N GLU A 176 -13.30 -22.65 -18.27
CA GLU A 176 -13.73 -24.00 -18.63
C GLU A 176 -12.86 -25.06 -17.93
N SER A 177 -13.52 -26.10 -17.41
CA SER A 177 -12.85 -27.23 -16.75
C SER A 177 -12.22 -28.22 -17.73
N GLU A 178 -12.50 -28.10 -19.02
CA GLU A 178 -12.02 -28.99 -20.08
C GLU A 178 -11.30 -28.20 -21.18
N LYS A 179 -10.20 -28.75 -21.68
CA LYS A 179 -9.52 -28.33 -22.91
C LYS A 179 -9.73 -29.37 -23.99
#